data_AF-A0A259MZT0-F1
#
_entry.id   AF-A0A259MZT0-F1
#
_cell.length_a   1.000
_cell.length_b   1.000
_cell.length_c   1.000
_cell.angle_alpha   90.00
_cell.angle_beta   90.00
_cell.angle_gamma   90.00
#
_symmetry.space_group_name_H-M   'P 1'
#
loop_
_entity.id
_entity.type
_entity.pdbx_description
1 polymer ?
#
loop_
_entity_poly.entity_id
_entity_poly.type
_entity_poly.pdbx_seq_one_letter_code
_entity_poly.pdbx_strand_id
1 'polypeptide(L)'
;MQVLNTRRVTVFIVIAAGLLVSLPAVAIETIRDTLPSGVQGPELVVIPAGEFLMGDTSGRGNDNERPPRLIVFDQPFAIGRYEVTFADWQKYA
;
A
#
# COMPACT_ATOMS: atom_id res chain seq x y z
N MET A 1 -34.96 53.26 21.18
CA MET A 1 -36.29 53.31 20.55
C MET A 1 -36.07 53.00 19.08
N GLN A 2 -36.54 51.82 18.62
CA GLN A 2 -36.67 51.38 17.22
C GLN A 2 -35.33 51.20 16.44
N VAL A 3 -35.13 50.22 15.57
CA VAL A 3 -36.04 49.29 14.88
C VAL A 3 -35.27 48.01 14.53
N LEU A 4 -35.88 46.86 14.79
CA LEU A 4 -35.51 45.55 14.26
C LEU A 4 -35.95 45.49 12.79
N ASN A 5 -35.09 45.10 11.84
CA ASN A 5 -35.57 44.71 10.51
C ASN A 5 -34.67 43.66 9.79
N THR A 6 -35.02 42.40 9.99
CA THR A 6 -35.47 41.44 8.97
C THR A 6 -34.69 41.27 7.64
N ARG A 7 -34.29 40.00 7.41
CA ARG A 7 -34.04 39.26 6.15
C ARG A 7 -32.67 39.43 5.48
N ARG A 8 -31.88 38.35 5.54
CA ARG A 8 -31.68 37.38 4.44
C ARG A 8 -30.91 36.15 4.95
N VAL A 9 -31.48 34.98 4.73
CA VAL A 9 -30.86 33.67 5.01
C VAL A 9 -29.75 33.46 3.97
N THR A 10 -28.52 33.25 4.42
CA THR A 10 -27.40 32.84 3.54
C THR A 10 -26.92 31.47 4.01
N VAL A 11 -27.32 30.43 3.29
CA VAL A 11 -26.77 29.08 3.43
C VAL A 11 -25.38 29.09 2.81
N PHE A 12 -24.35 28.91 3.63
CA PHE A 12 -22.99 28.64 3.13
C PHE A 12 -22.87 27.13 2.90
N ILE A 13 -23.03 26.72 1.65
CA ILE A 13 -22.59 25.41 1.17
C ILE A 13 -21.06 25.51 1.08
N VAL A 14 -20.34 24.97 2.06
CA VAL A 14 -18.89 24.84 1.95
C VAL A 14 -18.62 23.67 1.01
N ILE A 15 -18.28 24.03 -0.22
CA ILE A 15 -17.84 23.13 -1.29
C ILE A 15 -16.55 22.43 -0.86
N ALA A 16 -16.54 21.12 -1.09
CA ALA A 16 -15.43 20.20 -1.04
C ALA A 16 -14.07 20.84 -1.36
N ALA A 17 -13.26 21.06 -0.32
CA ALA A 17 -11.81 21.00 -0.46
C ALA A 17 -11.41 19.57 -0.07
N GLY A 18 -11.66 18.64 -0.99
CA GLY A 18 -11.01 17.33 -0.98
C GLY A 18 -9.52 17.58 -1.18
N LEU A 19 -8.82 17.88 -0.08
CA LEU A 19 -7.39 17.80 -0.04
C LEU A 19 -7.07 16.30 -0.22
N LEU A 20 -6.72 15.91 -1.45
CA LEU A 20 -6.08 14.64 -1.75
C LEU A 20 -4.77 14.63 -0.96
N VAL A 21 -4.86 14.25 0.31
CA VAL A 21 -3.68 13.88 1.09
C VAL A 21 -3.20 12.59 0.43
N SER A 22 -2.17 12.71 -0.41
CA SER A 22 -1.31 11.59 -0.77
C SER A 22 -0.62 11.16 0.53
N LEU A 23 -1.33 10.41 1.36
CA LEU A 23 -0.71 9.68 2.45
C LEU A 23 0.16 8.65 1.76
N PRO A 24 1.50 8.68 1.93
CA PRO A 24 2.28 7.53 1.52
C PRO A 24 1.69 6.36 2.30
N ALA A 25 1.31 5.28 1.60
CA ALA A 25 0.83 4.07 2.22
C ALA A 25 1.98 3.47 3.03
N VAL A 26 2.16 3.94 4.26
CA VAL A 26 3.20 3.48 5.19
C VAL A 26 2.50 2.93 6.41
N ALA A 27 1.93 1.76 6.21
CA ALA A 27 1.80 0.75 7.25
C ALA A 27 2.22 -0.56 6.59
N ILE A 28 3.49 -0.95 6.79
CA ILE A 28 3.96 -2.31 6.48
C ILE A 28 3.30 -3.20 7.52
N GLU A 29 2.05 -3.60 7.26
CA GLU A 29 1.39 -4.62 8.06
C GLU A 29 2.17 -5.93 7.92
N THR A 30 2.54 -6.51 9.05
CA THR A 30 3.21 -7.81 9.10
C THR A 30 2.23 -8.88 9.58
N ILE A 31 2.12 -9.97 8.84
CA ILE A 31 1.27 -11.11 9.17
C ILE A 31 2.09 -12.39 9.34
N ARG A 32 1.57 -13.32 10.14
CA ARG A 32 2.14 -14.65 10.37
C ARG A 32 1.01 -15.66 10.54
N ASP A 33 1.05 -16.74 9.76
CA ASP A 33 0.10 -17.84 9.91
C ASP A 33 0.59 -18.87 10.93
N THR A 34 -0.35 -19.57 11.56
CA THR A 34 -0.05 -20.77 12.33
C THR A 34 -0.05 -21.99 11.40
N LEU A 35 1.09 -22.68 11.31
CA LEU A 35 1.23 -23.87 10.47
C LEU A 35 0.56 -25.10 11.11
N PRO A 36 0.29 -26.18 10.35
CA PRO A 36 -0.32 -27.40 10.90
C PRO A 36 0.43 -28.02 12.07
N SER A 37 1.75 -27.81 12.17
CA SER A 37 2.58 -28.25 13.29
C SER A 37 2.40 -27.40 14.56
N GLY A 38 1.57 -26.35 14.53
CA GLY A 38 1.31 -25.44 15.64
C GLY A 38 2.37 -24.33 15.80
N VAL A 39 3.41 -24.31 14.96
CA VAL A 39 4.42 -23.25 14.98
C VAL A 39 3.99 -22.08 14.09
N GLN A 40 4.38 -20.85 14.46
CA GLN A 40 4.22 -19.70 13.58
C GLN A 40 5.11 -19.85 12.34
N GLY A 41 4.52 -19.59 11.18
CA GLY A 41 5.19 -19.48 9.90
C GLY A 41 6.07 -18.24 9.78
N PRO A 42 6.68 -18.04 8.59
CA PRO A 42 7.53 -16.89 8.33
C PRO A 42 6.74 -15.58 8.45
N GLU A 43 7.47 -14.51 8.74
CA GLU A 43 6.89 -13.17 8.73
C GLU A 43 6.68 -12.71 7.29
N LEU A 44 5.45 -12.32 6.97
CA LEU A 44 5.11 -11.75 5.68
C LEU A 44 4.80 -10.27 5.86
N VAL A 45 5.13 -9.48 4.85
CA VAL A 45 4.75 -8.07 4.72
C VAL A 45 3.62 -7.97 3.70
N VAL A 46 2.55 -7.27 4.04
CA VAL A 46 1.47 -6.94 3.12
C VAL A 46 1.92 -5.79 2.20
N ILE A 47 1.90 -6.05 0.90
CA ILE A 47 2.08 -5.06 -0.16
C ILE A 47 0.70 -4.61 -0.61
N PRO A 48 0.39 -3.30 -0.58
CA PRO A 48 -0.92 -2.81 -1.00
C PRO A 48 -1.11 -2.97 -2.51
N ALA A 49 -2.37 -2.97 -2.94
CA ALA A 49 -2.72 -2.80 -4.36
C ALA A 49 -2.12 -1.49 -4.90
N GLY A 50 -1.73 -1.49 -6.17
CA GLY A 50 -1.09 -0.34 -6.78
C GLY A 50 -0.39 -0.70 -8.08
N GLU A 51 0.39 0.24 -8.58
CA GLU A 51 1.13 0.08 -9.82
C GLU A 51 2.57 0.54 -9.65
N PHE A 52 3.46 -0.06 -10.43
CA PHE A 52 4.86 0.35 -10.48
C PHE A 52 5.48 0.03 -11.83
N LEU A 53 6.57 0.72 -12.14
CA LEU A 53 7.33 0.50 -13.36
C LEU A 53 8.41 -0.56 -13.10
N MET A 54 8.21 -1.77 -13.64
CA MET A 54 9.16 -2.88 -13.51
C MET A 54 10.19 -2.85 -14.65
N GLY A 55 11.47 -3.00 -14.31
CA GLY A 55 12.58 -3.03 -15.27
C GLY A 55 13.51 -1.83 -15.11
N ASP A 56 14.59 -1.82 -15.88
CA ASP A 56 15.63 -0.79 -15.78
C ASP A 56 15.24 0.52 -16.47
N THR A 57 14.97 1.55 -15.67
CA THR A 57 14.73 2.93 -16.14
C THR A 57 15.99 3.77 -16.22
N SER A 58 17.10 3.30 -15.62
CA SER A 58 18.36 4.05 -15.53
C SER A 58 19.27 3.88 -16.74
N GLY A 59 19.01 2.86 -17.58
CA GLY A 59 19.85 2.53 -18.72
C GLY A 59 21.15 1.81 -18.33
N ARG A 60 21.22 1.21 -17.13
CA ARG A 60 22.39 0.48 -16.62
C ARG A 60 22.20 -1.04 -16.51
N GLY A 61 20.98 -1.52 -16.59
CA GLY A 61 20.64 -2.95 -16.56
C GLY A 61 21.06 -3.68 -17.84
N ASN A 62 20.96 -5.00 -17.81
CA ASN A 62 21.18 -5.83 -18.98
C ASN A 62 20.00 -5.76 -19.96
N ASP A 63 20.18 -6.27 -21.18
CA ASP A 63 19.15 -6.24 -22.21
C ASP A 63 17.85 -6.96 -21.79
N ASN A 64 17.95 -7.97 -20.92
CA ASN A 64 16.79 -8.71 -20.39
C ASN A 64 16.05 -7.97 -19.26
N GLU A 65 16.54 -6.82 -18.80
CA GLU A 65 15.89 -5.97 -17.79
C GLU A 65 15.05 -4.85 -18.45
N ARG A 66 15.00 -4.82 -19.78
CA ARG A 66 14.35 -3.79 -20.59
C ARG A 66 13.34 -4.40 -21.58
N PRO A 67 12.39 -3.59 -22.09
CA PRO A 67 12.06 -2.24 -21.65
C PRO A 67 11.32 -2.25 -20.30
N PRO A 68 11.30 -1.12 -19.57
CA PRO A 68 10.42 -0.98 -18.41
C PRO A 68 8.95 -1.16 -18.79
N ARG A 69 8.18 -1.83 -17.92
CA ARG A 69 6.75 -2.12 -18.12
C ARG A 69 5.95 -1.71 -16.89
N LEU A 70 4.83 -1.02 -17.09
CA LEU A 70 3.90 -0.71 -16.01
C LEU A 70 3.19 -2.00 -15.59
N ILE A 71 3.33 -2.37 -14.33
CA ILE A 71 2.69 -3.54 -13.72
C ILE A 71 1.67 -3.05 -12.72
N VAL A 72 0.46 -3.61 -12.78
CA VAL A 72 -0.67 -3.27 -11.92
C VAL A 72 -1.03 -4.49 -11.09
N PHE A 73 -1.17 -4.28 -9.78
CA PHE A 73 -1.73 -5.23 -8.84
C PHE A 73 -3.07 -4.70 -8.34
N ASP A 74 -4.17 -5.32 -8.78
CA ASP A 74 -5.53 -4.90 -8.43
C ASP A 74 -5.92 -5.22 -6.98
N GLN A 75 -5.13 -6.06 -6.30
CA GLN A 75 -5.36 -6.50 -4.93
C GLN A 75 -4.06 -6.52 -4.13
N PRO A 76 -4.13 -6.30 -2.81
CA PRO A 76 -2.97 -6.48 -1.94
C PRO A 76 -2.55 -7.96 -1.91
N PHE A 77 -1.26 -8.19 -1.68
CA PHE A 77 -0.70 -9.52 -1.48
C PHE A 77 0.39 -9.47 -0.42
N ALA A 78 0.74 -10.62 0.16
CA ALA A 78 1.80 -10.71 1.16
C ALA A 78 3.04 -11.43 0.59
N ILE A 79 4.23 -10.96 0.93
CA ILE A 79 5.50 -11.58 0.55
C ILE A 79 6.39 -11.74 1.79
N GLY A 80 7.24 -12.77 1.81
CA GLY A 80 8.19 -13.00 2.90
C GLY A 80 9.03 -11.75 3.17
N ARG A 81 9.07 -11.31 4.43
CA ARG A 81 9.89 -10.17 4.85
C ARG A 81 11.38 -10.43 4.63
N TYR A 82 11.77 -11.70 4.71
CA TYR A 82 13.13 -12.20 4.57
C TYR A 82 13.14 -13.39 3.62
N GLU A 83 14.29 -13.65 3.02
CA GLU A 83 14.54 -14.89 2.31
C GLU A 83 14.43 -16.09 3.27
N VAL A 84 14.00 -17.23 2.72
CA VAL A 84 13.93 -18.48 3.48
C VAL A 84 15.35 -18.95 3.79
N THR A 85 15.66 -19.08 5.08
CA THR A 85 16.96 -19.60 5.52
C THR A 85 16.98 -21.13 5.50
N PHE A 86 18.17 -21.72 5.61
CA PHE A 86 18.28 -23.18 5.76
C PHE A 86 17.62 -23.68 7.06
N ALA A 87 17.72 -22.92 8.15
CA ALA A 87 17.05 -23.24 9.41
C ALA A 87 15.52 -23.18 9.28
N ASP A 88 15.00 -22.20 8.54
CA ASP A 88 13.58 -22.13 8.20
C ASP A 88 13.14 -23.34 7.37
N TRP A 89 13.90 -23.71 6.34
CA TRP A 89 13.61 -24.90 5.54
C TRP A 89 13.54 -26.16 6.40
N GLN A 90 14.52 -26.40 7.27
CA GLN A 90 14.51 -27.54 8.19
C GLN A 90 13.34 -27.52 9.19
N LYS A 91 12.82 -26.33 9.52
CA LYS A 91 11.71 -26.16 10.46
C LYS A 91 10.34 -26.38 9.81
N TYR A 92 10.20 -26.05 8.53
CA TYR A 92 8.90 -26.04 7.83
C TYR A 92 8.69 -27.20 6.84
N ALA A 93 9.77 -27.81 6.33
CA ALA A 93 9.71 -28.97 5.42
C ALA A 93 9.46 -30.28 6.18
#